data_AF-A0A6A9QKQ0-F1
#
_entry.id   AF-A0A6A9QKQ0-F1
#
_cell.length_a   1.000
_cell.length_b   1.000
_cell.length_c   1.000
_cell.angle_alpha   90.00
_cell.angle_beta   90.00
_cell.angle_gamma   90.00
#
_symmetry.space_group_name_H-M   'P 1'
#
loop_
_entity.id
_entity.type
_entity.pdbx_description
1 polymer ?
#
loop_
_entity_poly.entity_id
_entity_poly.type
_entity_poly.pdbx_seq_one_letter_code
_entity_poly.pdbx_strand_id
1 'polypeptide(L)'
;MQLRVLGWEGNNLVIEANGVNVILDENELRDIVDKTERTDLGDKVSQPMVEDDTTIYSFNFDMLQLHFFIDWTLQKITCIVNGNPVPISGLRCFGIECLAIGIFLDKTLLYYFSFSYNERRATLHLFAISINSFINETIFYKLNKKFKSID
;
A
#
# COMPACT_ATOMS: atom_id res chain seq x y z
N MET A 1 11.26 -6.79 -17.20
CA MET A 1 10.88 -7.34 -15.89
C MET A 1 9.40 -7.14 -15.72
N GLN A 2 8.65 -8.18 -15.35
CA GLN A 2 7.19 -8.09 -15.20
C GLN A 2 6.84 -8.17 -13.72
N LEU A 3 6.10 -7.19 -13.22
CA LEU A 3 5.52 -7.20 -11.88
C LEU A 3 3.99 -7.18 -12.01
N ARG A 4 3.30 -7.97 -11.19
CA ARG A 4 1.86 -7.85 -10.97
C ARG A 4 1.58 -7.84 -9.48
N VAL A 5 0.64 -6.99 -9.06
CA VAL A 5 0.10 -7.00 -7.70
C VAL A 5 -1.16 -7.86 -7.73
N LEU A 6 -1.14 -9.03 -7.08
CA LEU A 6 -2.26 -9.96 -7.10
C LEU A 6 -3.29 -9.63 -6.01
N GLY A 7 -2.83 -9.07 -4.89
CA GLY A 7 -3.68 -8.56 -3.83
C GLY A 7 -3.18 -8.89 -2.44
N TRP A 8 -4.06 -8.77 -1.45
CA TRP A 8 -3.78 -9.13 -0.07
C TRP A 8 -4.54 -10.40 0.32
N GLU A 9 -3.81 -11.39 0.84
CA GLU A 9 -4.34 -12.60 1.45
C GLU A 9 -4.12 -12.54 2.97
N GLY A 10 -5.16 -12.12 3.68
CA GLY A 10 -5.05 -11.76 5.10
C GLY A 10 -4.09 -10.59 5.30
N ASN A 11 -2.99 -10.83 6.01
CA ASN A 11 -1.96 -9.82 6.33
C ASN A 11 -0.78 -9.82 5.34
N ASN A 12 -0.85 -10.62 4.29
CA ASN A 12 0.23 -10.79 3.34
C ASN A 12 -0.14 -10.25 1.97
N LEU A 13 0.72 -9.40 1.43
CA LEU A 13 0.70 -8.98 0.04
C LEU A 13 1.24 -10.13 -0.84
N VAL A 14 0.49 -10.47 -1.87
CA VAL A 14 0.92 -11.41 -2.92
C VAL A 14 1.22 -10.63 -4.19
N ILE A 15 2.45 -10.76 -4.68
CA ILE A 15 2.90 -10.20 -5.95
C ILE A 15 3.48 -11.30 -6.84
N GLU A 16 3.40 -11.12 -8.15
CA GLU A 16 4.09 -11.95 -9.13
C GLU A 16 5.23 -11.13 -9.73
N ALA A 17 6.48 -11.55 -9.49
CA ALA A 17 7.68 -10.93 -10.05
C ALA A 17 8.37 -11.92 -11.00
N ASN A 18 8.44 -11.59 -12.28
CA ASN A 18 8.99 -12.43 -13.35
C ASN A 18 8.43 -13.87 -13.35
N GLY A 19 7.13 -14.02 -13.12
CA GLY A 19 6.44 -15.32 -13.09
C GLY A 19 6.63 -16.12 -11.79
N VAL A 20 7.24 -15.53 -10.76
CA VAL A 20 7.37 -16.13 -9.44
C VAL A 20 6.49 -15.38 -8.45
N ASN A 21 5.63 -16.11 -7.74
CA ASN A 21 4.84 -15.56 -6.65
C ASN A 21 5.73 -15.29 -5.43
N VAL A 22 5.67 -14.06 -4.94
CA VAL A 22 6.34 -13.62 -3.71
C VAL A 22 5.28 -13.16 -2.73
N ILE A 23 5.39 -13.65 -1.50
CA ILE A 23 4.51 -13.31 -0.40
C ILE A 23 5.29 -12.40 0.54
N LEU A 24 4.74 -11.22 0.84
CA LEU A 24 5.33 -10.21 1.70
C LEU A 24 4.35 -9.86 2.82
N ASP A 25 4.79 -9.93 4.08
CA ASP A 25 4.03 -9.27 5.15
C ASP A 25 4.20 -7.74 5.10
N GLU A 26 3.39 -7.01 5.87
CA GLU A 26 3.46 -5.54 5.89
C GLU A 26 4.82 -4.97 6.31
N ASN A 27 5.53 -5.64 7.23
CA ASN A 27 6.83 -5.17 7.70
C ASN A 27 7.90 -5.44 6.65
N GLU A 28 7.88 -6.62 6.03
CA GLU A 28 8.77 -6.94 4.91
C GLU A 28 8.57 -5.95 3.75
N LEU A 29 7.32 -5.62 3.43
CA LEU A 29 7.03 -4.62 2.39
C LEU A 29 7.63 -3.26 2.74
N ARG A 30 7.43 -2.78 3.98
CA ARG A 30 8.02 -1.51 4.44
C ARG A 30 9.54 -1.52 4.37
N ASP A 31 10.19 -2.57 4.88
CA ASP A 31 11.64 -2.72 4.86
C ASP A 31 12.21 -2.71 3.43
N ILE A 32 11.50 -3.34 2.48
CA ILE A 32 11.89 -3.33 1.06
C ILE A 32 11.71 -1.93 0.47
N VAL A 33 10.56 -1.29 0.69
CA VAL A 33 10.29 0.07 0.20
C VAL A 33 11.32 1.06 0.76
N ASP A 34 11.70 0.91 2.03
CA ASP A 34 12.67 1.78 2.70
C ASP A 34 14.08 1.67 2.13
N LYS A 35 14.45 0.51 1.58
CA LYS A 35 15.74 0.27 0.91
C LYS A 35 15.70 0.53 -0.59
N THR A 36 14.51 0.60 -1.18
CA THR A 36 14.34 0.84 -2.61
C THR A 36 14.45 2.34 -2.91
N GLU A 37 15.15 2.67 -4.00
CA GLU A 37 15.15 4.03 -4.55
C GLU A 37 13.71 4.46 -4.89
N ARG A 38 13.29 5.58 -4.31
CA ARG A 38 11.92 6.08 -4.37
C ARG A 38 11.88 7.60 -4.46
N THR A 39 10.84 8.12 -5.10
CA THR A 39 10.50 9.54 -5.10
C THR A 39 9.36 9.76 -4.11
N ASP A 40 9.59 10.65 -3.14
CA ASP A 40 8.55 11.08 -2.21
C ASP A 40 7.61 12.08 -2.88
N LEU A 41 6.32 11.73 -2.95
CA LEU A 41 5.26 12.60 -3.48
C LEU A 41 4.59 13.43 -2.38
N GLY A 42 5.01 13.23 -1.12
CA GLY A 42 4.63 13.98 0.05
C GLY A 42 3.34 13.51 0.73
N ASP A 43 3.00 14.22 1.80
CA ASP A 43 1.81 13.97 2.60
C ASP A 43 0.64 14.82 2.15
N LYS A 44 -0.56 14.23 2.18
CA LYS A 44 -1.83 14.93 2.02
C LYS A 44 -2.76 14.62 3.19
N VAL A 45 -3.62 15.57 3.52
CA VAL A 45 -4.62 15.44 4.59
C VAL A 45 -6.01 15.55 3.98
N SER A 46 -6.92 14.66 4.36
CA SER A 46 -8.34 14.71 4.03
C SER A 46 -9.17 14.77 5.30
N GLN A 47 -10.23 15.58 5.27
CA GLN A 47 -11.31 15.49 6.26
C GLN A 47 -12.24 14.32 5.87
N PRO A 48 -12.94 13.72 6.84
CA PRO A 48 -13.92 12.67 6.56
C PRO A 48 -15.16 13.25 5.88
N MET A 49 -15.67 12.55 4.88
CA MET A 49 -17.02 12.72 4.34
C MET A 49 -17.82 11.46 4.66
N VAL A 50 -19.04 11.58 5.18
CA VAL A 50 -19.84 10.42 5.60
C VAL A 50 -21.09 10.31 4.72
N GLU A 51 -21.31 9.13 4.16
CA GLU A 51 -22.46 8.78 3.33
C GLU A 51 -22.84 7.33 3.63
N ASP A 52 -24.10 7.07 4.02
CA ASP A 52 -24.66 5.74 4.28
C ASP A 52 -23.72 4.78 5.06
N ASP A 53 -23.31 5.21 6.25
CA ASP A 53 -22.39 4.49 7.17
C ASP A 53 -20.97 4.23 6.62
N THR A 54 -20.64 4.78 5.45
CA THR A 54 -19.31 4.75 4.85
C THR A 54 -18.61 6.09 5.07
N THR A 55 -17.38 6.05 5.57
CA THR A 55 -16.51 7.22 5.62
C THR A 55 -15.58 7.26 4.41
N ILE A 56 -15.58 8.38 3.72
CA ILE A 56 -14.84 8.62 2.49
C ILE A 56 -13.73 9.64 2.75
N TYR A 57 -12.51 9.32 2.32
CA TYR A 57 -11.37 10.23 2.31
C TYR A 57 -10.83 10.38 0.89
N SER A 58 -10.54 11.60 0.47
CA SER A 58 -10.13 11.90 -0.91
C SER A 58 -8.81 12.66 -0.93
N PHE A 59 -7.86 12.17 -1.72
CA PHE A 59 -6.53 12.73 -1.84
C PHE A 59 -6.18 12.95 -3.30
N ASN A 60 -5.77 14.17 -3.64
CA ASN A 60 -5.36 14.54 -4.99
C ASN A 60 -3.86 14.84 -5.02
N PHE A 61 -3.17 14.14 -5.92
CA PHE A 61 -1.81 14.41 -6.39
C PHE A 61 -1.88 14.75 -7.88
N ASP A 62 -0.81 15.29 -8.45
CA ASP A 62 -0.80 15.85 -9.81
C ASP A 62 -1.44 14.96 -10.89
N MET A 63 -1.22 13.64 -10.83
CA MET A 63 -1.78 12.66 -11.79
C MET A 63 -2.60 11.55 -11.13
N LEU A 64 -2.80 11.61 -9.81
CA LEU A 64 -3.43 10.54 -9.05
C LEU A 64 -4.50 11.11 -8.12
N GLN A 65 -5.70 10.56 -8.25
CA GLN A 65 -6.80 10.76 -7.33
C GLN A 65 -7.04 9.45 -6.59
N LEU A 66 -6.87 9.48 -5.27
CA LEU A 66 -7.09 8.33 -4.40
C LEU A 66 -8.30 8.58 -3.51
N HIS A 67 -9.23 7.62 -3.49
CA HIS A 67 -10.39 7.60 -2.62
C HIS A 67 -10.35 6.36 -1.73
N PHE A 68 -10.46 6.56 -0.43
CA PHE A 68 -10.55 5.51 0.57
C PHE A 68 -11.96 5.47 1.13
N PHE A 69 -12.56 4.29 1.15
CA PHE A 69 -13.90 4.07 1.67
C PHE A 69 -13.79 3.12 2.85
N ILE A 70 -14.28 3.54 4.00
CA ILE A 70 -14.29 2.78 5.24
C ILE A 70 -15.72 2.44 5.57
N ASP A 71 -16.07 1.18 5.39
CA ASP A 71 -17.33 0.60 5.83
C ASP A 71 -17.17 0.13 7.28
N TRP A 72 -17.86 0.82 8.19
CA TRP A 72 -17.79 0.53 9.61
C TRP A 72 -18.61 -0.69 10.03
N THR A 73 -19.64 -1.06 9.27
CA THR A 73 -20.44 -2.25 9.52
C THR A 73 -19.63 -3.51 9.25
N LEU A 74 -18.87 -3.51 8.14
CA LEU A 74 -18.05 -4.63 7.72
C LEU A 74 -16.59 -4.54 8.22
N GLN A 75 -16.22 -3.43 8.85
CA GLN A 75 -14.83 -3.10 9.24
C GLN A 75 -13.86 -3.27 8.05
N LYS A 76 -14.30 -2.81 6.88
CA LYS A 76 -13.59 -3.02 5.62
C LYS A 76 -13.13 -1.68 5.07
N ILE A 77 -11.91 -1.66 4.54
CA ILE A 77 -11.40 -0.55 3.74
C ILE A 77 -11.29 -0.98 2.28
N THR A 78 -11.66 -0.07 1.38
CA THR A 78 -11.37 -0.17 -0.04
C THR A 78 -10.66 1.10 -0.52
N CYS A 79 -9.85 0.94 -1.55
CA CYS A 79 -9.14 2.06 -2.17
C CYS A 79 -9.41 2.05 -3.67
N ILE A 80 -9.72 3.23 -4.20
CA ILE A 80 -9.90 3.48 -5.63
C ILE A 80 -8.87 4.53 -6.05
N VAL A 81 -8.10 4.23 -7.09
CA VAL A 81 -7.14 5.15 -7.69
C VAL A 81 -7.54 5.44 -9.13
N ASN A 82 -7.80 6.71 -9.45
CA ASN A 82 -8.24 7.16 -10.77
C ASN A 82 -9.44 6.32 -11.29
N GLY A 83 -10.40 6.01 -10.41
CA GLY A 83 -11.58 5.20 -10.74
C GLY A 83 -11.37 3.68 -10.76
N ASN A 84 -10.15 3.17 -10.56
CA ASN A 84 -9.86 1.75 -10.54
C ASN A 84 -9.63 1.23 -9.11
N PRO A 85 -10.25 0.10 -8.71
CA PRO A 85 -9.99 -0.49 -7.40
C PRO A 85 -8.54 -0.97 -7.31
N VAL A 86 -7.88 -0.67 -6.19
CA VAL A 86 -6.52 -1.16 -5.92
C VAL A 86 -6.48 -1.99 -4.65
N PRO A 87 -5.62 -3.02 -4.59
CA PRO A 87 -5.43 -3.78 -3.36
C PRO A 87 -4.84 -2.91 -2.24
N ILE A 88 -5.45 -3.02 -1.07
CA ILE A 88 -5.01 -2.37 0.17
C ILE A 88 -5.00 -3.42 1.29
N SER A 89 -4.09 -3.27 2.24
CA SER A 89 -4.10 -4.08 3.45
C SER A 89 -5.41 -3.86 4.23
N GLY A 90 -5.75 -4.80 5.10
CA GLY A 90 -6.78 -4.56 6.10
C GLY A 90 -6.43 -3.36 7.00
N LEU A 91 -7.44 -2.82 7.68
CA LEU A 91 -7.25 -1.78 8.69
C LEU A 91 -6.62 -2.38 9.94
N ARG A 92 -5.55 -1.75 10.42
CA ARG A 92 -4.93 -2.05 11.72
C ARG A 92 -5.06 -0.84 12.62
N CYS A 93 -5.76 -1.01 13.74
CA CYS A 93 -6.02 0.08 14.68
C CYS A 93 -5.23 -0.11 15.98
N PHE A 94 -4.55 0.96 16.40
CA PHE A 94 -3.87 1.07 17.70
C PHE A 94 -4.43 2.27 18.45
N GLY A 95 -5.36 2.02 19.37
CA GLY A 95 -6.11 3.07 20.03
C GLY A 95 -7.02 3.80 19.05
N ILE A 96 -6.82 5.11 18.89
CA ILE A 96 -7.64 5.98 18.03
C ILE A 96 -7.11 6.14 16.60
N GLU A 97 -5.93 5.56 16.32
CA GLU A 97 -5.29 5.65 15.01
C GLU A 97 -5.37 4.31 14.32
N CYS A 98 -5.86 4.34 13.08
CA CYS A 98 -5.93 3.18 12.22
C CYS A 98 -5.05 3.42 11.00
N LEU A 99 -4.41 2.35 10.53
CA LEU A 99 -3.46 2.40 9.44
C LEU A 99 -3.70 1.26 8.46
N ALA A 100 -3.51 1.57 7.18
CA ALA A 100 -3.44 0.61 6.10
C ALA A 100 -2.33 1.02 5.14
N ILE A 101 -1.74 0.05 4.47
CA ILE A 101 -0.75 0.28 3.42
C ILE A 101 -1.22 -0.39 2.15
N GLY A 102 -0.73 0.09 1.02
CA GLY A 102 -1.03 -0.54 -0.25
C GLY A 102 0.04 -0.28 -1.27
N ILE A 103 0.00 -1.09 -2.30
CA ILE A 103 0.88 -0.96 -3.44
C ILE A 103 0.09 -1.20 -4.72
N PHE A 104 0.31 -0.39 -5.74
CA PHE A 104 -0.37 -0.53 -7.02
C PHE A 104 0.52 -0.10 -8.16
N LEU A 105 0.22 -0.63 -9.35
CA LEU A 105 0.90 -0.28 -10.59
C LEU A 105 0.06 0.72 -11.36
N ASP A 106 0.67 1.82 -11.77
CA ASP A 106 0.12 2.70 -12.81
C ASP A 106 1.20 2.96 -13.87
N LYS A 107 0.90 2.53 -15.10
CA LYS A 107 1.81 2.56 -16.26
C LYS A 107 3.15 1.89 -15.95
N THR A 108 4.20 2.68 -15.76
CA THR A 108 5.59 2.24 -15.56
C THR A 108 6.09 2.40 -14.13
N LEU A 109 5.24 2.90 -13.23
CA LEU A 109 5.60 3.17 -11.85
C LEU A 109 4.81 2.26 -10.90
N LEU A 110 5.51 1.86 -9.83
CA LEU A 110 4.93 1.21 -8.69
C LEU A 110 4.71 2.27 -7.62
N TYR A 111 3.50 2.40 -7.12
CA TYR A 111 3.19 3.32 -6.07
C TYR A 111 2.98 2.57 -4.77
N TYR A 112 3.66 3.01 -3.72
CA TYR A 112 3.39 2.58 -2.36
C TYR A 112 2.71 3.73 -1.62
N PHE A 113 1.70 3.43 -0.83
CA PHE A 113 1.10 4.40 0.06
C PHE A 113 0.97 3.89 1.50
N SER A 114 1.04 4.84 2.43
CA SER A 114 0.65 4.65 3.82
C SER A 114 -0.54 5.56 4.12
N PHE A 115 -1.68 4.93 4.43
CA PHE A 115 -2.91 5.62 4.82
C PHE A 115 -3.07 5.49 6.33
N SER A 116 -3.20 6.62 7.01
CA SER A 116 -3.50 6.68 8.44
C SER A 116 -4.73 7.53 8.65
N TYR A 117 -5.63 7.16 9.54
CA TYR A 117 -6.74 8.00 9.92
C TYR A 117 -7.09 7.87 11.39
N ASN A 118 -7.77 8.90 11.87
CA ASN A 118 -8.46 8.93 13.15
C ASN A 118 -9.84 9.59 12.96
N GLU A 119 -10.57 9.79 14.05
CA GLU A 119 -11.93 10.37 14.04
C GLU A 119 -12.01 11.76 13.39
N ARG A 120 -10.89 12.49 13.27
CA ARG A 120 -10.88 13.88 12.81
C ARG A 120 -10.37 14.04 11.39
N ARG A 121 -9.42 13.21 10.97
CA ARG A 121 -8.74 13.37 9.68
C ARG A 121 -8.06 12.07 9.25
N ALA A 122 -7.79 12.00 7.96
CA ALA A 122 -6.87 11.04 7.39
C ALA A 122 -5.66 11.72 6.77
N THR A 123 -4.53 11.01 6.82
CA THR A 123 -3.24 11.37 6.25
C THR A 123 -2.86 10.28 5.25
N LEU A 124 -2.35 10.67 4.10
CA LEU A 124 -1.86 9.77 3.08
C LEU A 124 -0.46 10.20 2.67
N HIS A 125 0.51 9.30 2.86
CA HIS A 125 1.86 9.44 2.34
C HIS A 125 2.03 8.55 1.12
N LEU A 126 2.63 9.07 0.05
CA LEU A 126 2.74 8.38 -1.24
C LEU A 126 4.18 8.40 -1.76
N PHE A 127 4.70 7.23 -2.13
CA PHE A 127 5.99 7.07 -2.81
C PHE A 127 5.78 6.53 -4.23
N ALA A 128 6.52 7.08 -5.19
CA ALA A 128 6.70 6.47 -6.50
C ALA A 128 8.01 5.68 -6.54
N ILE A 129 7.94 4.44 -6.99
CA ILE A 129 9.03 3.46 -6.93
C ILE A 129 9.27 2.88 -8.33
N SER A 130 10.55 2.75 -8.70
CA SER A 130 10.95 2.02 -9.90
C SER A 130 10.63 0.54 -9.76
N ILE A 131 9.87 -0.02 -10.70
CA ILE A 131 9.49 -1.44 -10.72
C ILE A 131 10.73 -2.35 -10.64
N ASN A 132 11.79 -2.01 -11.40
CA ASN A 132 13.02 -2.82 -11.42
C ASN A 132 13.75 -2.78 -10.08
N SER A 133 13.84 -1.60 -9.47
CA SER A 133 14.50 -1.43 -8.17
C SER A 133 13.75 -2.21 -7.09
N PHE A 134 12.41 -2.15 -7.10
CA PHE A 134 11.57 -2.91 -6.18
C PHE A 134 11.72 -4.43 -6.34
N ILE A 135 11.70 -4.94 -7.58
CA ILE A 135 11.89 -6.39 -7.83
C ILE A 135 13.25 -6.84 -7.33
N ASN A 136 14.32 -6.09 -7.62
CA ASN A 136 15.67 -6.43 -7.18
C ASN A 136 15.75 -6.49 -5.65
N GLU A 137 15.26 -5.46 -4.95
CA GLU A 137 15.29 -5.47 -3.47
C GLU A 137 14.39 -6.52 -2.85
N THR A 138 13.26 -6.83 -3.47
CA THR A 138 12.42 -7.96 -3.03
C THR A 138 13.18 -9.28 -3.10
N ILE A 139 13.90 -9.53 -4.21
CA ILE A 139 14.69 -10.75 -4.39
C ILE A 139 15.84 -10.79 -3.38
N PHE A 140 16.63 -9.71 -3.26
CA PHE A 140 17.74 -9.64 -2.31
C PHE A 140 17.29 -9.81 -0.86
N TYR A 141 16.17 -9.18 -0.49
CA TYR A 141 15.60 -9.30 0.85
C TYR A 141 15.24 -10.75 1.18
N LYS A 142 14.54 -11.45 0.28
CA LYS A 142 14.16 -12.86 0.48
C LYS A 142 15.36 -13.80 0.53
N LEU A 143 16.37 -13.57 -0.32
CA LEU A 143 17.61 -14.35 -0.27
C LEU A 143 18.33 -14.14 1.08
N ASN A 144 18.52 -12.90 1.50
CA ASN A 144 19.20 -12.59 2.76
C ASN A 144 18.47 -13.17 3.98
N LYS A 145 17.13 -13.10 4.02
CA LYS A 145 16.34 -13.69 5.11
C LYS A 145 16.51 -15.21 5.18
N LYS A 146 16.56 -15.88 4.02
CA LYS A 146 16.78 -17.33 3.94
C LYS A 146 18.19 -17.73 4.42
N PHE A 147 19.22 -16.95 4.11
CA PHE A 147 20.57 -17.28 4.55
C PHE A 147 20.81 -16.96 6.04
N LYS A 148 20.23 -15.88 6.57
CA LYS A 148 20.31 -15.56 8.01
C LYS A 148 19.59 -16.56 8.92
N SER A 149 18.62 -17.30 8.40
CA SER A 149 17.92 -18.35 9.16
C SER A 149 18.64 -19.71 9.17
N ILE A 150 19.80 -19.82 8.52
CA ILE A 150 20.59 -21.06 8.43
C ILE A 150 21.74 -21.09 9.47
N ASP A 151 21.96 -19.98 10.19
CA ASP A 151 22.85 -19.89 11.36
C ASP A 151 22.05 -19.98 12.68
#